data_AF-A0AAV0RE03-F1
#
_entry.id   AF-A0AAV0RE03-F1
#
_cell.length_a   1.000
_cell.length_b   1.000
_cell.length_c   1.000
_cell.angle_alpha   90.00
_cell.angle_beta   90.00
_cell.angle_gamma   90.00
#
_symmetry.space_group_name_H-M   'P 1'
#
loop_
_entity.id
_entity.type
_entity.pdbx_description
1 polymer ?
#
loop_
_entity_poly.entity_id
_entity_poly.type
_entity_poly.pdbx_seq_one_letter_code
_entity_poly.pdbx_strand_id
1 'polypeptide(L)'
;MAQLSSISLSPACISSPASTSAAPFLLLPVSRRFDSSLRRRGFPALATLSMTSELSRAASFAVGESFPDAYGDWLPKRDPGSRRRAGVLLHPTSLRGPHGIGDLGQEAFRFVDWLSDAGCSVWQVLPLVPPDDEGSPYSGKVTVPAEKP
;
A
#
# COMPACT_ATOMS: atom_id res chain seq x y z
N MET A 1 -0.71 -33.96 63.29
CA MET A 1 -0.40 -32.63 62.74
C MET A 1 0.67 -32.81 61.69
N ALA A 2 0.58 -32.45 60.42
CA ALA A 2 -0.44 -31.84 59.56
C ALA A 2 -0.07 -32.34 58.14
N GLN A 3 -0.98 -33.05 57.48
CA GLN A 3 -1.72 -32.62 56.28
C GLN A 3 -0.93 -32.53 54.97
N LEU A 4 -1.39 -33.42 54.07
CA LEU A 4 -1.37 -33.40 52.62
C LEU A 4 -1.61 -32.03 51.98
N SER A 5 -0.92 -31.76 50.87
CA SER A 5 -1.45 -30.91 49.79
C SER A 5 -0.80 -31.27 48.46
N SER A 6 -1.43 -32.22 47.78
CA SER A 6 -1.30 -32.47 46.35
C SER A 6 -1.87 -31.27 45.60
N ILE A 7 -1.05 -30.59 44.81
CA ILE A 7 -1.49 -29.45 43.99
C ILE A 7 -2.02 -30.00 42.67
N SER A 8 -3.35 -30.10 42.61
CA SER A 8 -4.15 -30.28 41.41
C SER A 8 -4.10 -29.00 40.56
N LEU A 9 -3.57 -29.09 39.34
CA LEU A 9 -3.72 -28.05 38.32
C LEU A 9 -4.64 -28.58 37.22
N SER A 10 -5.92 -28.23 37.33
CA SER A 10 -6.86 -28.26 36.22
C SER A 10 -6.49 -27.16 35.21
N PRO A 11 -6.44 -27.45 33.91
CA PRO A 11 -6.41 -26.41 32.90
C PRO A 11 -7.83 -25.86 32.69
N ALA A 12 -8.00 -24.57 32.99
CA ALA A 12 -9.18 -23.81 32.64
C ALA A 12 -9.18 -23.51 31.13
N CYS A 13 -10.30 -23.89 30.50
CA CYS A 13 -11.00 -23.26 29.40
C CYS A 13 -10.27 -22.13 28.66
N ILE A 14 -9.81 -22.40 27.43
CA ILE A 14 -9.75 -21.40 26.37
C ILE A 14 -10.62 -21.91 25.22
N SER A 15 -11.78 -21.28 25.12
CA SER A 15 -12.72 -21.35 24.02
C SER A 15 -12.08 -20.83 22.73
N SER A 16 -11.94 -21.70 21.73
CA SER A 16 -11.67 -21.33 20.33
C SER A 16 -12.99 -21.20 19.57
N PRO A 17 -13.24 -20.11 18.83
CA PRO A 17 -14.39 -20.01 17.96
C PRO A 17 -14.19 -20.78 16.64
N ALA A 18 -15.30 -21.39 16.23
CA ALA A 18 -15.55 -22.04 14.95
C ALA A 18 -15.26 -21.15 13.73
N SER A 19 -14.89 -21.79 12.59
CA SER A 19 -15.71 -21.77 11.37
C SER A 19 -15.03 -22.63 10.28
N THR A 20 -15.62 -23.77 9.90
CA THR A 20 -16.50 -23.93 8.72
C THR A 20 -15.70 -23.95 7.42
N SER A 21 -15.27 -25.13 7.00
CA SER A 21 -16.00 -26.02 6.08
C SER A 21 -15.56 -25.81 4.64
N ALA A 22 -14.86 -26.83 4.15
CA ALA A 22 -14.54 -27.09 2.77
C ALA A 22 -15.76 -26.93 1.86
N ALA A 23 -15.55 -26.30 0.70
CA ALA A 23 -16.44 -26.39 -0.44
C ALA A 23 -15.62 -26.84 -1.67
N PRO A 24 -16.10 -27.84 -2.43
CA PRO A 24 -15.35 -28.46 -3.52
C PRO A 24 -15.43 -27.64 -4.81
N PHE A 25 -14.34 -27.72 -5.57
CA PHE A 25 -14.23 -27.33 -6.96
C PHE A 25 -15.38 -27.92 -7.79
N LEU A 26 -16.21 -27.06 -8.38
CA LEU A 26 -17.07 -27.43 -9.51
C LEU A 26 -16.75 -26.54 -10.71
N LEU A 27 -16.30 -27.22 -11.76
CA LEU A 27 -16.11 -26.74 -13.12
C LEU A 27 -17.46 -26.30 -13.72
N LEU A 28 -17.50 -25.08 -14.24
CA LEU A 28 -18.55 -24.60 -15.14
C LEU A 28 -17.90 -23.83 -16.29
N PRO A 29 -17.99 -24.32 -17.55
CA PRO A 29 -17.70 -23.51 -18.72
C PRO A 29 -19.01 -22.88 -19.21
N VAL A 30 -19.10 -21.56 -19.25
CA VAL A 30 -20.20 -20.87 -19.94
C VAL A 30 -19.65 -19.72 -20.79
N SER A 31 -19.82 -19.93 -22.09
CA SER A 31 -19.50 -19.06 -23.21
C SER A 31 -20.09 -17.65 -23.05
N ARG A 32 -19.24 -16.62 -23.22
CA ARG A 32 -19.70 -15.24 -23.44
C ARG A 32 -20.12 -15.10 -24.90
N ARG A 33 -21.43 -15.17 -25.17
CA ARG A 33 -22.01 -14.59 -26.39
C ARG A 33 -22.37 -13.14 -26.11
N PHE A 34 -21.87 -12.26 -26.96
CA PHE A 34 -22.13 -10.83 -26.98
C PHE A 34 -23.50 -10.62 -27.61
N ASP A 35 -24.51 -10.25 -26.81
CA ASP A 35 -25.82 -9.82 -27.33
C ASP A 35 -25.88 -8.29 -27.27
N SER A 36 -25.89 -7.69 -28.44
CA SER A 36 -26.00 -6.27 -28.68
C SER A 36 -27.42 -5.91 -29.11
N SER A 37 -28.38 -5.85 -28.18
CA SER A 37 -29.65 -5.15 -28.41
C SER A 37 -30.48 -4.96 -27.15
N LEU A 38 -30.34 -3.82 -26.47
CA LEU A 38 -31.45 -3.29 -25.65
C LEU A 38 -31.68 -1.82 -25.95
N ARG A 39 -32.68 -1.65 -26.83
CA ARG A 39 -33.43 -0.44 -27.07
C ARG A 39 -33.98 0.15 -25.77
N ARG A 40 -33.88 1.49 -25.69
CA ARG A 40 -34.83 2.45 -25.12
C ARG A 40 -35.81 1.89 -24.07
N ARG A 41 -35.55 2.21 -22.80
CA ARG A 41 -36.61 2.43 -21.81
C ARG A 41 -36.56 3.88 -21.35
N GLY A 42 -37.71 4.55 -21.46
CA GLY A 42 -37.88 5.95 -21.11
C GLY A 42 -37.65 6.20 -19.63
N PHE A 43 -37.09 7.37 -19.34
CA PHE A 43 -37.00 7.92 -18.01
C PHE A 43 -38.36 8.51 -17.60
N PRO A 44 -39.01 8.04 -16.52
CA PRO A 44 -40.05 8.82 -15.90
C PRO A 44 -39.42 9.97 -15.11
N ALA A 45 -40.01 11.14 -15.32
CA ALA A 45 -39.69 12.41 -14.71
C ALA A 45 -40.10 12.46 -13.22
N LEU A 46 -39.28 13.19 -12.44
CA LEU A 46 -39.62 14.00 -11.26
C LEU A 46 -40.27 13.32 -10.04
N ALA A 47 -39.49 13.19 -8.96
CA ALA A 47 -39.96 13.44 -7.60
C ALA A 47 -38.79 13.78 -6.64
N THR A 48 -38.79 15.03 -6.17
CA THR A 48 -38.27 15.51 -4.88
C THR A 48 -36.76 15.42 -4.61
N LEU A 49 -36.01 16.35 -5.24
CA LEU A 49 -34.78 16.90 -4.68
C LEU A 49 -35.15 17.98 -3.63
N SER A 50 -35.45 17.57 -2.40
CA SER A 50 -35.59 18.48 -1.25
C SER A 50 -34.77 18.01 -0.03
N MET A 51 -33.66 17.33 -0.29
CA MET A 51 -32.78 16.74 0.74
C MET A 51 -31.29 16.88 0.36
N THR A 52 -30.92 17.96 -0.34
CA THR A 52 -29.51 18.28 -0.61
C THR A 52 -29.14 19.73 -0.28
N SER A 53 -30.09 20.58 0.14
CA SER A 53 -29.81 21.99 0.48
C SER A 53 -29.38 22.22 1.93
N GLU A 54 -29.70 21.33 2.87
CA GLU A 54 -29.35 21.49 4.29
C GLU A 54 -27.85 21.23 4.55
N LEU A 55 -27.19 20.37 3.77
CA LEU A 55 -25.76 20.07 3.93
C LEU A 55 -24.84 21.25 3.57
N SER A 56 -25.27 22.14 2.66
CA SER A 56 -24.51 23.36 2.32
C SER A 56 -24.78 24.54 3.25
N ARG A 57 -25.91 24.55 3.98
CA ARG A 57 -26.25 25.61 4.94
C ARG A 57 -25.68 25.35 6.33
N ALA A 58 -25.36 24.10 6.64
CA ALA A 58 -24.79 23.66 7.92
C ALA A 58 -23.27 23.91 8.08
N ALA A 59 -22.54 24.34 7.05
CA ALA A 59 -21.09 24.55 7.13
C ALA A 59 -20.65 25.87 7.79
N SER A 60 -21.58 26.56 8.47
CA SER A 60 -21.34 27.78 9.25
C SER A 60 -21.95 27.61 10.64
N PHE A 61 -21.29 26.79 11.46
CA PHE A 61 -21.60 26.70 12.88
C PHE A 61 -21.19 28.01 13.58
N ALA A 62 -22.09 28.60 14.35
CA ALA A 62 -21.77 29.75 15.18
C ALA A 62 -20.96 29.30 16.42
N VAL A 63 -20.10 30.18 16.92
CA VAL A 63 -19.36 29.94 18.16
C VAL A 63 -20.36 29.79 19.31
N GLY A 64 -20.35 28.64 19.99
CA GLY A 64 -21.27 28.32 21.09
C GLY A 64 -22.37 27.31 20.75
N GLU A 65 -22.54 26.95 19.48
CA GLU A 65 -23.44 25.86 19.07
C GLU A 65 -22.80 24.48 19.32
N SER A 66 -23.64 23.46 19.52
CA SER A 66 -23.20 22.07 19.67
C SER A 66 -22.54 21.55 18.39
N PHE A 67 -21.53 20.69 18.55
CA PHE A 67 -20.91 20.02 17.41
C PHE A 67 -21.86 18.98 16.78
N PRO A 68 -21.76 18.73 15.47
CA PRO A 68 -22.48 17.64 14.83
C PRO A 68 -22.12 16.28 15.43
N ASP A 69 -23.03 15.31 15.33
CA ASP A 69 -22.78 13.93 15.77
C ASP A 69 -21.52 13.31 15.11
N ALA A 70 -21.18 13.75 13.89
CA ALA A 70 -20.00 13.32 13.13
C ALA A 70 -18.68 14.05 13.51
N TYR A 71 -18.68 14.96 14.49
CA TYR A 71 -17.46 15.68 14.91
C TYR A 71 -16.39 14.73 15.47
N GLY A 72 -16.81 13.64 16.11
CA GLY A 72 -15.90 12.60 16.63
C GLY A 72 -15.08 11.89 15.54
N ASP A 73 -15.57 11.86 14.30
CA ASP A 73 -14.89 11.23 13.17
C ASP A 73 -13.87 12.17 12.49
N TRP A 74 -13.84 13.44 12.88
CA TRP A 74 -12.85 14.40 12.41
C TRP A 74 -11.50 14.15 13.11
N LEU A 75 -10.77 13.16 12.59
CA LEU A 75 -9.43 12.82 13.04
C LEU A 75 -8.36 13.59 12.24
N PRO A 76 -7.19 13.89 12.82
CA PRO A 76 -6.05 14.43 12.09
C PRO A 76 -5.71 13.56 10.87
N LYS A 77 -5.67 14.16 9.68
CA LYS A 77 -5.30 13.45 8.44
C LYS A 77 -3.78 13.23 8.45
N ARG A 78 -3.36 12.00 8.13
CA ARG A 78 -1.93 11.70 7.90
C ARG A 78 -1.51 12.28 6.56
N ASP A 79 -0.42 13.03 6.55
CA ASP A 79 0.19 13.50 5.31
C ASP A 79 0.90 12.32 4.61
N PRO A 80 0.59 12.01 3.33
CA PRO A 80 1.34 11.03 2.56
C PRO A 80 2.84 11.36 2.41
N GLY A 81 3.21 12.65 2.48
CA GLY A 81 4.59 13.13 2.41
C GLY A 81 5.45 12.72 3.61
N SER A 82 4.85 12.62 4.80
CA SER A 82 5.56 12.26 6.04
C SER A 82 5.57 10.74 6.32
N ARG A 83 5.28 9.90 5.32
CA ARG A 83 5.29 8.44 5.48
C ARG A 83 6.70 7.94 5.79
N ARG A 84 6.86 7.20 6.90
CA ARG A 84 8.12 6.53 7.27
C ARG A 84 8.50 5.49 6.23
N ARG A 85 9.77 5.46 5.83
CA ARG A 85 10.32 4.57 4.80
C ARG A 85 11.69 4.05 5.24
N ALA A 86 12.03 2.86 4.78
CA ALA A 86 13.36 2.27 4.88
C ALA A 86 13.85 1.90 3.48
N GLY A 87 15.17 1.79 3.32
CA GLY A 87 15.80 1.54 2.04
C GLY A 87 17.22 1.03 2.15
N VAL A 88 17.77 0.64 1.01
CA VAL A 88 19.12 0.08 0.88
C VAL A 88 19.97 0.98 -0.02
N LEU A 89 21.23 1.20 0.39
CA LEU A 89 22.26 1.84 -0.42
C LEU A 89 23.07 0.74 -1.12
N LEU A 90 22.94 0.63 -2.44
CA LEU A 90 23.67 -0.34 -3.24
C LEU A 90 23.91 0.21 -4.64
N HIS A 91 25.15 0.22 -5.11
CA HIS A 91 25.44 0.64 -6.48
C HIS A 91 25.14 -0.49 -7.48
N PRO A 92 24.61 -0.19 -8.69
CA PRO A 92 24.34 -1.22 -9.70
C PRO A 92 25.58 -2.03 -10.09
N THR A 93 26.77 -1.43 -10.07
CA THR A 93 28.02 -2.16 -10.39
C THR A 93 28.38 -3.26 -9.39
N SER A 94 27.81 -3.22 -8.17
CA SER A 94 27.96 -4.25 -7.14
C SER A 94 26.97 -5.41 -7.30
N LEU A 95 26.02 -5.31 -8.24
CA LEU A 95 25.12 -6.43 -8.56
C LEU A 95 25.92 -7.58 -9.18
N ARG A 96 25.41 -8.79 -8.98
CA ARG A 96 25.97 -9.98 -9.62
C ARG A 96 25.66 -9.92 -11.12
N GLY A 97 26.57 -10.44 -11.94
CA GLY A 97 26.36 -10.51 -13.38
C GLY A 97 27.46 -11.31 -14.07
N PRO A 98 27.20 -11.88 -15.26
CA PRO A 98 28.18 -12.68 -16.00
C PRO A 98 29.30 -11.82 -16.61
N HIS A 99 29.13 -10.50 -16.70
CA HIS A 99 30.00 -9.58 -17.43
C HIS A 99 31.12 -8.94 -16.56
N GLY A 100 31.35 -9.44 -15.34
CA GLY A 100 32.38 -8.93 -14.42
C GLY A 100 32.03 -7.62 -13.69
N ILE A 101 31.05 -6.87 -14.21
CA ILE A 101 30.44 -5.70 -13.56
C ILE A 101 28.92 -5.87 -13.54
N GLY A 102 28.28 -5.42 -12.46
CA GLY A 102 26.82 -5.41 -12.38
C GLY A 102 26.20 -4.45 -13.40
N ASP A 103 25.09 -4.87 -14.00
CA ASP A 103 24.36 -4.11 -15.03
C ASP A 103 22.90 -3.83 -14.59
N LEU A 104 22.24 -2.95 -15.34
CA LEU A 104 20.80 -2.68 -15.18
C LEU A 104 19.96 -3.72 -15.95
N GLY A 105 20.30 -5.00 -15.79
CA GLY A 105 19.64 -6.13 -16.42
C GLY A 105 18.71 -6.89 -15.47
N GLN A 106 18.58 -8.20 -15.67
CA GLN A 106 17.67 -9.07 -14.92
C GLN A 106 17.96 -9.07 -13.40
N GLU A 107 19.23 -9.00 -13.01
CA GLU A 107 19.62 -9.00 -11.59
C GLU A 107 19.20 -7.72 -10.86
N ALA A 108 19.09 -6.58 -11.55
CA ALA A 108 18.53 -5.36 -10.97
C ALA A 108 17.04 -5.51 -10.65
N PHE A 109 16.27 -6.15 -11.53
CA PHE A 109 14.85 -6.46 -11.25
C PHE A 109 14.71 -7.40 -10.05
N ARG A 110 15.53 -8.46 -10.00
CA ARG A 110 15.54 -9.39 -8.86
C ARG A 110 15.91 -8.71 -7.54
N PHE A 111 16.80 -7.71 -7.58
CA PHE A 111 17.11 -6.89 -6.42
C PHE A 111 15.91 -6.04 -5.98
N VAL A 112 15.18 -5.44 -6.91
CA VAL A 112 13.95 -4.67 -6.62
C VAL A 112 12.85 -5.57 -6.06
N ASP A 113 12.67 -6.76 -6.61
CA ASP A 113 11.72 -7.76 -6.10
C ASP A 113 12.09 -8.13 -4.66
N TRP A 114 13.36 -8.43 -4.39
CA TRP A 114 13.85 -8.68 -3.03
C TRP A 114 13.64 -7.47 -2.09
N LEU A 115 13.87 -6.25 -2.58
CA LEU A 115 13.70 -5.02 -1.81
C LEU A 115 12.23 -4.79 -1.44
N SER A 116 11.31 -5.10 -2.36
CA SER A 116 9.86 -5.11 -2.13
C SER A 116 9.47 -6.18 -1.10
N ASP A 117 9.97 -7.41 -1.24
CA ASP A 117 9.72 -8.52 -0.30
C ASP A 117 10.26 -8.21 1.10
N ALA A 118 11.37 -7.48 1.20
CA ALA A 118 11.94 -7.00 2.46
C ALA A 118 11.16 -5.82 3.08
N GLY A 119 10.13 -5.29 2.42
CA GLY A 119 9.34 -4.14 2.88
C GLY A 119 10.08 -2.80 2.79
N CYS A 120 11.22 -2.76 2.12
CA CYS A 120 11.92 -1.52 1.81
C CYS A 120 11.21 -0.79 0.65
N SER A 121 11.33 0.52 0.60
CA SER A 121 10.63 1.36 -0.40
C SER A 121 11.51 2.42 -1.04
N VAL A 122 12.81 2.38 -0.75
CA VAL A 122 13.81 3.31 -1.28
C VAL A 122 15.07 2.52 -1.66
N TRP A 123 15.60 2.79 -2.84
CA TRP A 123 16.91 2.32 -3.27
C TRP A 123 17.78 3.54 -3.56
N GLN A 124 18.87 3.69 -2.82
CA GLN A 124 19.84 4.76 -3.02
C GLN A 124 21.02 4.24 -3.84
N VAL A 125 21.43 5.02 -4.83
CA VAL A 125 22.59 4.74 -5.69
C VAL A 125 23.56 5.93 -5.67
N LEU A 126 24.83 5.65 -5.96
CA LEU A 126 25.85 6.67 -6.21
C LEU A 126 25.60 7.33 -7.58
N PRO A 127 26.26 8.46 -7.89
CA PRO A 127 26.07 9.13 -9.18
C PRO A 127 26.37 8.19 -10.35
N LEU A 128 25.45 8.13 -11.31
CA LEU A 128 25.55 7.28 -12.52
C LEU A 128 26.30 7.98 -13.66
N VAL A 129 27.13 8.97 -13.33
CA VAL A 129 27.94 9.69 -14.30
C VAL A 129 29.07 8.75 -14.77
N PRO A 130 29.51 8.82 -16.05
CA PRO A 130 30.68 8.07 -16.49
C PRO A 130 31.88 8.37 -15.57
N PRO A 131 32.41 7.36 -14.85
CA PRO A 131 33.46 7.56 -13.87
C PRO A 131 34.79 7.97 -14.53
N ASP A 132 35.75 8.41 -13.71
CA ASP A 132 37.15 8.58 -14.10
C ASP A 132 37.81 7.23 -14.42
N ASP A 133 39.05 7.26 -14.91
CA ASP A 133 39.78 6.05 -15.28
C ASP A 133 40.14 5.19 -14.04
N GLU A 134 40.09 5.78 -12.84
CA GLU A 134 40.19 5.11 -11.54
C GLU A 134 38.88 4.50 -11.01
N GLY A 135 37.73 4.75 -11.64
CA GLY A 135 36.43 4.14 -11.29
C GLY A 135 35.65 4.84 -10.17
N SER A 136 36.01 6.08 -9.81
CA SER A 136 35.30 6.91 -8.84
C SER A 136 34.01 7.49 -9.44
N PRO A 137 32.82 7.21 -8.85
CA PRO A 137 31.56 7.78 -9.32
C PRO A 137 31.40 9.28 -9.00
N TYR A 138 32.31 9.86 -8.18
CA TYR A 138 32.29 11.29 -7.86
C TYR A 138 33.18 12.13 -8.78
N SER A 139 34.06 11.48 -9.55
CA SER A 139 34.99 12.12 -10.49
C SER A 139 34.49 12.02 -11.94
N GLY A 140 33.19 12.23 -12.15
CA GLY A 140 32.56 11.98 -13.44
C GLY A 140 33.04 12.92 -14.54
N LYS A 141 33.37 12.38 -15.72
CA LYS A 141 33.93 13.15 -16.87
C LYS A 141 32.95 14.16 -17.48
N VAL A 142 31.65 13.95 -17.29
CA VAL A 142 30.59 14.77 -17.90
C VAL A 142 29.58 15.16 -16.84
N THR A 143 29.52 16.45 -16.51
CA THR A 143 28.42 17.01 -15.71
C THR A 143 27.33 17.46 -16.67
N VAL A 144 26.16 16.82 -16.64
CA VAL A 144 24.96 17.41 -17.25
C VAL A 144 24.66 18.71 -16.49
N PRO A 145 24.56 19.87 -17.16
CA PRO A 145 24.26 21.12 -16.48
C PRO A 145 22.92 20.96 -15.76
N ALA A 146 22.92 21.16 -14.45
CA ALA A 146 21.71 21.12 -13.66
C ALA A 146 20.83 22.31 -14.07
N GLU A 147 19.89 22.07 -14.99
CA GLU A 147 18.83 23.04 -15.25
C GLU A 147 17.97 23.12 -14.00
N LYS A 148 17.95 24.32 -13.41
CA LYS A 148 17.24 24.66 -12.18
C LYS A 148 15.74 24.82 -12.50
N PRO A 149 14.82 24.20 -11.74
CA PRO A 149 13.39 24.40 -11.92
C PRO A 149 12.95 25.84 -11.57
#